data_AF-A0A209CXU7-F1
#
_entry.id   AF-A0A209CXU7-F1
#
_cell.length_a   1.000
_cell.length_b   1.000
_cell.length_c   1.000
_cell.angle_alpha   90.00
_cell.angle_beta   90.00
_cell.angle_gamma   90.00
#
_symmetry.space_group_name_H-M   'P 1'
#
loop_
_entity.id
_entity.type
_entity.pdbx_description
1 polymer ?
#
loop_
_entity_poly.entity_id
_entity_poly.type
_entity_poly.pdbx_seq_one_letter_code
_entity_poly.pdbx_strand_id
1 'polypeptide(L)'
;MSPVIEVHARARLITDGPLTRPVPVDLRYDPADDRRTVHIGLPDGTDWAFGRDLLERGLRTPIERGDVRVWPCGRTQLIVELHSTDGVEVFQFEIRTLNRFLARTRAQKPDSRPKAGREPQPPSRTTRPERGAQPAHG
;
A
#
# COMPACT_ATOMS: atom_id res chain seq x y z
N MET A 1 1.35 21.00 8.16
CA MET A 1 1.10 19.55 8.35
C MET A 1 -0.21 19.18 7.70
N SER A 2 -0.15 18.46 6.57
CA SER A 2 -1.35 17.92 5.92
C SER A 2 -1.83 16.70 6.74
N PRO A 3 -3.12 16.63 7.12
CA PRO A 3 -3.59 15.56 8.00
C PRO A 3 -3.59 14.20 7.31
N VAL A 4 -3.39 13.15 8.11
CA VAL A 4 -3.66 11.76 7.70
C VAL A 4 -5.15 11.63 7.44
N ILE A 5 -5.50 10.97 6.34
CA ILE A 5 -6.89 10.66 5.99
C ILE A 5 -7.14 9.20 6.29
N GLU A 6 -8.11 8.94 7.16
CA GLU A 6 -8.59 7.59 7.47
C GLU A 6 -10.09 7.50 7.23
N VAL A 7 -10.52 6.38 6.66
CA VAL A 7 -11.93 6.06 6.43
C VAL A 7 -12.16 4.58 6.74
N HIS A 8 -12.91 4.32 7.80
CA HIS A 8 -13.48 3.01 8.07
C HIS A 8 -14.51 2.65 7.00
N ALA A 9 -14.37 1.49 6.38
CA ALA A 9 -15.24 1.00 5.32
C ALA A 9 -15.51 -0.51 5.49
N ARG A 10 -16.31 -1.07 4.57
CA ARG A 10 -16.50 -2.51 4.46
C ARG A 10 -16.17 -2.94 3.03
N ALA A 11 -15.38 -3.99 2.91
CA ALA A 11 -15.23 -4.76 1.69
C ALA A 11 -16.03 -6.06 1.81
N ARG A 12 -16.20 -6.77 0.70
CA ARG A 12 -16.59 -8.19 0.70
C ARG A 12 -15.43 -9.00 0.18
N LEU A 13 -14.98 -9.96 0.97
CA LEU A 13 -14.02 -10.94 0.52
C LEU A 13 -14.76 -12.09 -0.18
N ILE A 14 -14.36 -12.34 -1.42
CA ILE A 14 -14.85 -13.41 -2.27
C ILE A 14 -13.75 -14.46 -2.29
N THR A 15 -14.03 -15.62 -1.70
CA THR A 15 -13.16 -16.80 -1.73
C THR A 15 -13.77 -17.87 -2.62
N ASP A 16 -13.01 -18.92 -2.96
CA ASP A 16 -13.49 -20.06 -3.77
C ASP A 16 -14.60 -20.88 -3.08
N GLY A 17 -14.95 -20.59 -1.83
CA GLY A 17 -16.05 -21.21 -1.11
C GLY A 17 -17.41 -20.52 -1.37
N PRO A 18 -18.53 -21.14 -0.97
CA PRO A 18 -19.88 -20.60 -1.19
C PRO A 18 -20.21 -19.34 -0.36
N LEU A 19 -19.25 -18.81 0.42
CA LEU A 19 -19.47 -17.75 1.39
C LEU A 19 -18.63 -16.51 1.06
N THR A 20 -19.27 -15.52 0.45
CA THR A 20 -18.75 -14.14 0.48
C THR A 20 -18.98 -13.56 1.87
N ARG A 21 -17.96 -12.99 2.51
CA ARG A 21 -18.10 -12.38 3.85
C ARG A 21 -17.79 -10.88 3.83
N PRO A 22 -18.56 -10.04 4.54
CA PRO A 22 -18.17 -8.65 4.75
C PRO A 22 -16.95 -8.60 5.67
N VAL A 23 -15.96 -7.78 5.31
CA VAL A 23 -14.74 -7.55 6.09
C VAL A 23 -14.62 -6.06 6.35
N PRO A 24 -14.51 -5.60 7.62
CA PRO A 24 -14.20 -4.20 7.90
C PRO A 24 -12.78 -3.90 7.41
N VAL A 25 -12.60 -2.73 6.79
CA VAL A 25 -11.31 -2.31 6.23
C VAL A 25 -11.06 -0.85 6.55
N ASP A 26 -9.79 -0.50 6.69
CA ASP A 26 -9.32 0.85 6.97
C ASP A 26 -8.61 1.43 5.76
N LEU A 27 -9.23 2.41 5.10
CA LEU A 27 -8.60 3.14 4.02
C LEU A 27 -7.78 4.29 4.59
N ARG A 28 -6.46 4.24 4.43
CA ARG A 28 -5.53 5.22 4.99
C ARG A 28 -4.67 5.90 3.92
N TYR A 29 -4.43 7.19 4.10
CA TYR A 29 -3.53 7.99 3.28
C TYR A 29 -2.76 8.97 4.15
N ASP A 30 -1.43 8.87 4.12
CA ASP A 30 -0.53 9.80 4.80
C ASP A 30 0.30 10.59 3.75
N PRO A 31 0.01 11.90 3.54
CA PRO A 31 0.73 12.72 2.58
C PRO A 31 2.17 13.06 2.99
N ALA A 32 2.57 12.79 4.24
CA ALA A 32 3.93 13.00 4.75
C ALA A 32 4.83 11.78 4.51
N ASP A 33 4.25 10.58 4.47
CA ASP A 33 4.93 9.32 4.20
C ASP A 33 5.14 9.11 2.69
N ASP A 34 4.07 8.76 1.95
CA ASP A 34 4.10 8.68 0.49
C ASP A 34 2.78 9.15 -0.15
N ARG A 35 2.86 10.25 -0.90
CA ARG A 35 1.71 10.85 -1.58
C ARG A 35 1.17 10.03 -2.75
N ARG A 36 1.94 9.06 -3.24
CA ARG A 36 1.56 8.19 -4.36
C ARG A 36 0.90 6.91 -3.89
N THR A 37 0.87 6.64 -2.60
CA THR A 37 0.43 5.37 -2.05
C THR A 37 -0.79 5.57 -1.16
N VAL A 38 -1.68 4.60 -1.15
CA VAL A 38 -2.81 4.49 -0.22
C VAL A 38 -2.79 3.10 0.39
N HIS A 39 -3.27 2.99 1.63
CA HIS A 39 -3.24 1.77 2.40
C HIS A 39 -4.65 1.24 2.63
N ILE A 40 -4.79 -0.09 2.59
CA ILE A 40 -6.00 -0.80 2.99
C ILE A 40 -5.60 -1.77 4.12
N GLY A 41 -5.99 -1.42 5.34
CA GLY A 41 -5.79 -2.26 6.52
C GLY A 41 -6.95 -3.26 6.70
N LEU A 42 -6.62 -4.48 7.10
CA LEU A 42 -7.57 -5.53 7.46
C LEU A 42 -7.48 -5.84 8.97
N PRO A 43 -8.52 -6.46 9.56
CA PRO A 43 -8.58 -6.71 11.00
C PRO A 43 -7.58 -7.74 11.51
N ASP A 44 -7.00 -8.54 10.60
CA ASP A 44 -5.96 -9.53 10.90
C ASP A 44 -4.55 -8.90 10.98
N GLY A 45 -4.45 -7.58 10.81
CA GLY A 45 -3.19 -6.84 10.82
C GLY A 45 -2.52 -6.72 9.46
N THR A 46 -3.12 -7.30 8.40
CA THR A 46 -2.65 -7.12 7.04
C THR A 46 -2.83 -5.67 6.60
N ASP A 47 -1.79 -5.08 6.00
CA ASP A 47 -1.82 -3.74 5.43
C ASP A 47 -1.31 -3.78 3.98
N TRP A 48 -2.17 -3.40 3.05
CA TRP A 48 -1.81 -3.36 1.62
C TRP A 48 -1.57 -1.95 1.15
N ALA A 49 -0.36 -1.73 0.62
CA ALA A 49 0.03 -0.51 -0.06
C ALA A 49 -0.30 -0.59 -1.56
N PHE A 50 -1.16 0.31 -2.03
CA PHE A 50 -1.48 0.46 -3.45
C PHE A 50 -1.05 1.81 -3.98
N GLY A 51 -0.62 1.83 -5.24
CA GLY A 51 -0.52 3.09 -5.98
C GLY A 51 -1.89 3.78 -6.00
N ARG A 52 -1.97 5.01 -5.50
CA ARG A 52 -3.18 5.84 -5.55
C ARG A 52 -3.71 5.92 -6.98
N ASP A 53 -2.81 6.05 -7.94
CA ASP A 53 -3.12 6.11 -9.37
C ASP A 53 -3.70 4.80 -9.92
N LEU A 54 -3.36 3.66 -9.33
CA LEU A 54 -3.93 2.35 -9.67
C LEU A 54 -5.42 2.31 -9.35
N LEU A 55 -5.80 2.65 -8.11
CA LEU A 55 -7.21 2.70 -7.71
C LEU A 55 -7.98 3.77 -8.51
N GLU A 56 -7.38 4.94 -8.72
CA GLU A 56 -8.01 6.02 -9.48
C GLU A 56 -8.36 5.63 -10.92
N ARG A 57 -7.47 4.90 -11.60
CA ARG A 57 -7.73 4.41 -12.96
C ARG A 57 -8.63 3.18 -12.95
N GLY A 58 -8.45 2.28 -11.98
CA GLY A 58 -9.25 1.07 -11.79
C GLY A 58 -10.74 1.37 -11.59
N LEU A 59 -11.09 2.51 -11.00
CA LEU A 59 -12.48 2.99 -10.90
C LEU A 59 -13.14 3.30 -12.25
N ARG A 60 -12.37 3.45 -13.33
CA ARG A 60 -12.87 3.82 -14.67
C ARG A 60 -12.74 2.69 -15.69
N THR A 61 -11.64 1.93 -15.61
CA THR A 61 -11.30 0.88 -16.57
C THR A 61 -10.57 -0.24 -15.87
N PRO A 62 -10.70 -1.50 -16.31
CA PRO A 62 -9.82 -2.57 -15.87
C PRO A 62 -8.34 -2.18 -16.02
N ILE A 63 -7.54 -2.45 -15.00
CA ILE A 63 -6.10 -2.21 -14.97
C ILE A 63 -5.41 -3.27 -14.11
N GLU A 64 -4.18 -3.61 -14.47
CA GLU A 64 -3.33 -4.55 -13.77
C GLU A 64 -1.95 -3.94 -13.55
N ARG A 65 -1.35 -4.16 -12.38
CA ARG A 65 0.01 -3.73 -12.06
C ARG A 65 0.63 -4.68 -11.05
N GLY A 66 1.67 -5.40 -11.48
CA GLY A 66 2.26 -6.45 -10.65
C GLY A 66 1.20 -7.49 -10.32
N ASP A 67 1.13 -7.87 -9.05
CA ASP A 67 0.21 -8.89 -8.57
C ASP A 67 -1.21 -8.36 -8.23
N VAL A 68 -1.53 -7.13 -8.66
CA VAL A 68 -2.80 -6.47 -8.35
C VAL A 68 -3.56 -6.16 -9.61
N ARG A 69 -4.79 -6.62 -9.68
CA ARG A 69 -5.75 -6.30 -10.74
C ARG A 69 -6.96 -5.58 -10.17
N VAL A 70 -7.40 -4.51 -10.83
CA VAL A 70 -8.48 -3.64 -10.36
C VAL A 70 -9.45 -3.34 -11.52
N TRP A 71 -10.75 -3.56 -11.31
CA TRP A 71 -11.75 -3.26 -12.34
C TRP A 71 -13.12 -2.89 -11.76
N PRO A 72 -13.91 -2.06 -12.46
CA PRO A 72 -15.28 -1.79 -12.06
C PRO A 72 -16.16 -3.00 -12.42
N CYS A 73 -17.08 -3.35 -11.53
CA CYS A 73 -18.12 -4.34 -11.74
C CYS A 73 -19.49 -3.66 -11.59
N GLY A 74 -20.09 -3.30 -12.73
CA GLY A 74 -21.30 -2.49 -12.77
C GLY A 74 -21.05 -1.05 -12.29
N ARG A 75 -22.08 -0.41 -11.71
CA ARG A 75 -22.04 1.02 -11.35
C ARG A 75 -21.56 1.31 -9.93
N THR A 76 -21.56 0.31 -9.06
CA THR A 76 -21.41 0.52 -7.62
C THR A 76 -20.27 -0.26 -7.00
N GLN A 77 -19.70 -1.24 -7.71
CA GLN A 77 -18.69 -2.13 -7.15
C GLN A 77 -17.36 -1.99 -7.89
N LEU A 78 -16.27 -1.92 -7.14
CA LEU A 78 -14.92 -2.09 -7.65
C LEU A 78 -14.39 -3.42 -7.13
N ILE A 79 -13.80 -4.22 -8.02
CA ILE A 79 -13.11 -5.44 -7.65
C ILE A 79 -11.61 -5.16 -7.61
N VAL A 80 -10.96 -5.65 -6.55
CA VAL A 80 -9.51 -5.71 -6.39
C VAL A 80 -9.16 -7.17 -6.21
N GLU A 81 -8.34 -7.69 -7.11
CA GLU A 81 -7.83 -9.05 -7.09
C GLU A 81 -6.33 -9.00 -6.79
N LEU A 82 -5.91 -9.80 -5.82
CA LEU A 82 -4.55 -9.89 -5.33
C LEU A 82 -4.04 -11.29 -5.61
N HIS A 83 -2.92 -11.38 -6.31
CA HIS A 83 -2.23 -12.61 -6.61
C HIS A 83 -1.08 -12.76 -5.62
N SER A 84 -0.97 -13.94 -5.02
CA SER A 84 0.15 -14.28 -4.14
C SER A 84 0.55 -15.72 -4.39
N THR A 85 1.68 -16.15 -3.81
CA THR A 85 2.12 -17.54 -3.88
C THR A 85 1.09 -18.50 -3.27
N ASP A 86 0.32 -18.03 -2.28
CA ASP A 86 -0.69 -18.82 -1.57
C ASP A 86 -2.06 -18.86 -2.29
N GLY A 87 -2.22 -18.09 -3.37
CA GLY A 87 -3.43 -18.08 -4.19
C GLY A 87 -3.92 -16.67 -4.54
N VAL A 88 -5.21 -16.59 -4.88
CA VAL A 88 -5.87 -15.36 -5.30
C VAL A 88 -6.89 -14.92 -4.26
N GLU A 89 -6.81 -13.66 -3.84
CA GLU A 89 -7.83 -13.04 -2.99
C GLU A 89 -8.58 -11.95 -3.74
N VAL A 90 -9.91 -11.99 -3.67
CA VAL A 90 -10.77 -11.05 -4.39
C VAL A 90 -11.59 -10.24 -3.41
N PHE A 91 -11.44 -8.92 -3.47
CA PHE A 91 -12.17 -7.96 -2.65
C PHE A 91 -13.10 -7.11 -3.50
N GLN A 92 -14.35 -7.01 -3.06
CA GLN A 92 -15.33 -6.10 -3.61
C GLN A 92 -15.51 -4.89 -2.68
N PHE A 93 -15.36 -3.69 -3.24
CA PHE A 93 -15.52 -2.41 -2.55
C PHE A 93 -16.64 -1.57 -3.18
N GLU A 94 -17.28 -0.74 -2.37
CA GLU A 94 -18.26 0.22 -2.86
C GLU A 94 -17.57 1.45 -3.50
N ILE A 95 -17.92 1.74 -4.75
CA ILE A 95 -17.28 2.78 -5.58
C ILE A 95 -17.42 4.18 -4.97
N ARG A 96 -18.56 4.54 -4.39
CA ARG A 96 -18.73 5.88 -3.80
C ARG A 96 -17.81 6.09 -2.60
N THR A 97 -17.58 5.05 -1.80
CA THR A 97 -16.67 5.06 -0.65
C THR A 97 -15.23 5.31 -1.10
N LEU A 98 -14.75 4.56 -2.09
CA LEU A 98 -13.42 4.77 -2.67
C LEU A 98 -13.28 6.15 -3.34
N ASN A 99 -14.30 6.60 -4.08
CA ASN A 99 -14.29 7.94 -4.67
C ASN A 99 -14.21 9.05 -3.62
N ARG A 100 -14.98 8.95 -2.53
CA ARG A 100 -14.94 9.93 -1.43
C ARG A 100 -13.56 9.96 -0.78
N PHE A 101 -12.97 8.79 -0.54
CA PHE A 101 -11.62 8.69 0.00
C PHE A 101 -10.59 9.33 -0.94
N LEU A 102 -10.56 8.93 -2.22
CA LEU A 102 -9.62 9.46 -3.22
C LEU A 102 -9.84 10.96 -3.51
N ALA A 103 -11.06 11.48 -3.41
CA ALA A 103 -11.30 12.91 -3.51
C ALA A 103 -10.62 13.70 -2.38
N ARG A 104 -10.66 13.17 -1.15
CA ARG A 104 -9.98 13.79 0.00
C ARG A 104 -8.46 13.74 -0.17
N THR A 105 -7.89 12.65 -0.70
CA THR A 105 -6.45 12.56 -0.93
C THR A 105 -5.96 13.56 -2.00
N ARG A 106 -6.73 13.77 -3.06
CA ARG A 106 -6.42 14.77 -4.11
C ARG A 106 -6.46 16.22 -3.60
N ALA A 107 -7.31 16.50 -2.61
CA ALA A 107 -7.40 17.82 -2.01
C ALA A 107 -6.17 18.20 -1.17
N GLN A 108 -5.31 17.22 -0.83
CA GLN A 108 -4.09 17.48 -0.08
C GLN A 108 -3.08 18.24 -0.94
N LYS A 109 -2.77 19.47 -0.53
CA LYS A 109 -1.77 20.30 -1.20
C LYS A 109 -0.37 19.79 -0.88
N PRO A 110 0.57 19.95 -1.82
CA PRO A 110 1.97 19.80 -1.49
C PRO A 110 2.35 20.77 -0.38
N ASP A 111 2.80 20.24 0.75
CA ASP A 111 3.48 21.07 1.74
C ASP A 111 4.70 21.71 1.06
N SER A 112 4.85 23.03 1.15
CA SER A 112 5.95 23.80 0.57
C SER A 112 7.21 23.67 1.43
N ARG A 113 7.59 22.44 1.76
CA ARG A 113 8.83 22.16 2.49
C ARG A 113 9.87 21.68 1.49
N PRO A 114 11.08 22.28 1.47
CA PRO A 114 12.17 21.74 0.67
C PRO A 114 12.42 20.30 1.11
N LYS A 115 12.52 19.37 0.15
CA LYS A 115 12.90 17.99 0.43
C LYS A 115 14.25 18.02 1.16
N ALA A 116 14.25 17.72 2.46
CA ALA A 116 15.47 17.40 3.17
C ALA A 116 16.09 16.20 2.46
N GLY A 117 17.36 16.36 2.06
CA GLY A 117 18.03 15.49 1.11
C GLY A 117 17.94 14.02 1.47
N ARG A 118 17.75 13.18 0.46
CA ARG A 118 18.22 11.80 0.51
C ARG A 118 19.74 11.90 0.63
N GLU A 119 20.27 11.77 1.85
CA GLU A 119 21.70 11.75 2.10
C GLU A 119 22.32 10.59 1.27
N PRO A 120 23.33 10.83 0.43
CA PRO A 120 24.05 9.74 -0.22
C PRO A 120 24.78 8.94 0.85
N GLN A 121 24.45 7.65 1.00
CA GLN A 121 25.25 6.76 1.84
C GLN A 121 26.70 6.75 1.33
N PRO A 122 27.70 7.09 2.16
CA PRO A 122 29.09 6.90 1.79
C PRO A 122 29.41 5.39 1.72
N PRO A 123 30.31 4.94 0.82
CA PRO A 123 30.63 3.53 0.70
C PRO A 123 31.27 3.00 1.99
N SER A 124 30.72 1.91 2.53
CA SER A 124 31.19 1.25 3.75
C SER A 124 32.67 0.86 3.62
N ARG A 125 33.49 1.41 4.51
CA ARG A 125 34.92 1.11 4.65
C ARG A 125 35.07 -0.29 5.25
N THR A 126 35.55 -1.25 4.46
CA THR A 126 35.90 -2.60 4.93
C THR A 126 36.97 -2.54 6.01
N THR A 127 36.61 -2.88 7.24
CA THR A 127 37.56 -3.14 8.33
C THR A 127 38.18 -4.52 8.13
N ARG A 128 39.49 -4.54 7.88
CA ARG A 128 40.35 -5.73 7.89
C ARG A 128 40.51 -6.21 9.35
N PRO A 129 40.21 -7.48 9.68
CA PRO A 129 40.47 -7.98 11.03
C PRO A 129 41.97 -8.25 11.20
N GLU A 130 42.55 -7.63 12.22
CA GLU A 130 43.86 -7.97 12.76
C GLU A 130 43.72 -9.28 13.55
N ARG A 131 44.45 -10.32 13.16
CA ARG A 131 44.49 -11.60 13.87
C ARG A 131 45.84 -11.67 14.58
N GLY A 132 45.78 -11.55 15.91
CA GLY A 132 46.96 -11.53 16.77
C GLY A 132 47.50 -12.91 17.14
N ALA A 133 48.63 -12.83 17.86
CA ALA A 133 49.27 -13.82 18.73
C ALA A 133 50.01 -14.97 18.00
N GLN A 134 51.22 -15.39 18.39
CA GLN A 134 51.69 -15.74 19.74
C GLN A 134 53.25 -15.98 19.75
N PRO A 135 53.92 -16.44 20.83
CA PRO A 135 55.17 -15.84 21.33
C PRO A 135 56.42 -16.77 21.32
N ALA A 136 57.54 -16.20 21.78
CA ALA A 136 58.75 -16.78 22.41
C ALA A 136 59.16 -18.25 22.19
N HIS A 137 60.43 -18.47 21.83
CA HIS A 137 61.46 -19.17 22.63
C HIS A 137 62.60 -19.72 21.73
N GLY A 138 63.85 -19.58 22.19
CA GLY A 138 64.99 -20.39 21.73
C GLY A 138 66.12 -19.58 21.13
#